data_AF-A0A7X3Z7F6-F1
#
_entry.id   AF-A0A7X3Z7F6-F1
#
_cell.length_a   1.000
_cell.length_b   1.000
_cell.length_c   1.000
_cell.angle_alpha   90.00
_cell.angle_beta   90.00
_cell.angle_gamma   90.00
#
_symmetry.space_group_name_H-M   'P 1'
#
loop_
_entity.id
_entity.type
_entity.pdbx_description
1 polymer ?
#
loop_
_entity_poly.entity_id
_entity_poly.type
_entity_poly.pdbx_seq_one_letter_code
_entity_poly.pdbx_strand_id
1 'polypeptide(L)'
;MTLEPPYFGSWFDATALDADTVILVGLRGHMFRSDDGGSRWTRIPTGTTATLTSIQHTGSGRIIVTGLDGVLLESRDGGRSVSLQSLPDRSGNSGALPLSGGGLLLIGEFGVRRLPADG
;
A
#
# COMPACT_ATOMS: atom_id res chain seq x y z
N MET A 1 -16.39 -17.64 10.96
CA MET A 1 -16.74 -17.25 9.57
C MET A 1 -15.45 -16.75 8.94
N THR A 2 -14.84 -17.55 8.07
CA THR A 2 -13.60 -17.18 7.38
C THR A 2 -14.01 -16.54 6.06
N LEU A 3 -13.65 -15.29 5.83
CA LEU A 3 -13.78 -14.64 4.52
C LEU A 3 -12.82 -15.37 3.58
N GLU A 4 -13.32 -16.03 2.55
CA GLU A 4 -12.45 -16.61 1.52
C GLU A 4 -11.80 -15.47 0.73
N PRO A 5 -10.47 -15.27 0.81
CA PRO A 5 -9.85 -14.21 0.03
C PRO A 5 -9.95 -14.55 -1.46
N PRO A 6 -10.07 -13.56 -2.36
CA PRO A 6 -10.17 -13.73 -3.82
C PRO A 6 -8.90 -14.34 -4.47
N TYR A 7 -7.93 -14.76 -3.65
CA TYR A 7 -6.63 -15.29 -4.02
C TYR A 7 -6.05 -16.12 -2.86
N PHE A 8 -5.53 -17.32 -3.15
CA PHE A 8 -4.68 -18.08 -2.23
C PHE A 8 -3.24 -17.55 -2.28
N GLY A 9 -2.92 -16.62 -1.38
CA GLY A 9 -1.52 -16.28 -1.10
C GLY A 9 -1.37 -15.33 0.08
N SER A 10 -0.16 -14.82 0.27
CA SER A 10 0.20 -14.07 1.47
C SER A 10 -0.17 -12.60 1.34
N TRP A 11 -0.92 -12.13 2.32
CA TRP A 11 -1.21 -10.73 2.60
C TRP A 11 -0.22 -10.23 3.66
N PHE A 12 0.26 -9.01 3.51
CA PHE A 12 1.23 -8.43 4.44
C PHE A 12 0.67 -7.28 5.26
N ASP A 13 -0.30 -6.54 4.72
CA ASP A 13 -0.89 -5.42 5.45
C ASP A 13 -2.34 -5.14 5.01
N ALA A 14 -3.09 -4.50 5.91
CA ALA A 14 -4.49 -4.14 5.76
C ALA A 14 -4.76 -2.78 6.40
N THR A 15 -5.61 -1.95 5.78
CA THR A 15 -6.08 -0.71 6.41
C THR A 15 -7.56 -0.47 6.13
N ALA A 16 -8.26 0.08 7.12
CA ALA A 16 -9.63 0.57 6.96
C ALA A 16 -9.58 2.07 6.60
N LEU A 17 -10.30 2.47 5.55
CA LEU A 17 -10.47 3.88 5.22
C LEU A 17 -11.64 4.50 6.01
N ASP A 18 -12.66 3.69 6.27
CA ASP A 18 -13.86 3.97 7.06
C ASP A 18 -14.42 2.64 7.62
N ALA A 19 -15.66 2.63 8.09
CA ALA A 19 -16.28 1.45 8.70
C ALA A 19 -16.45 0.26 7.72
N ASP A 20 -16.63 0.54 6.42
CA ASP A 20 -16.97 -0.47 5.42
C ASP A 20 -15.87 -0.66 4.36
N THR A 21 -15.02 0.36 4.16
CA THR A 21 -13.97 0.34 3.15
C THR A 21 -12.66 -0.20 3.69
N VAL A 22 -12.19 -1.32 3.15
CA VAL A 22 -10.94 -1.99 3.55
C VAL A 22 -10.02 -2.17 2.36
N ILE A 23 -8.72 -1.96 2.57
CA ILE A 23 -7.66 -2.21 1.58
C ILE A 23 -6.74 -3.30 2.09
N LEU A 24 -6.36 -4.23 1.20
CA LEU A 24 -5.37 -5.28 1.45
C LEU A 24 -4.23 -5.20 0.44
N VAL A 25 -3.02 -5.51 0.88
CA VAL A 25 -1.86 -5.66 0.00
C VAL A 25 -1.06 -6.92 0.32
N GLY A 26 -0.40 -7.48 -0.69
CA GLY A 26 0.28 -8.77 -0.57
C GLY A 26 1.35 -9.05 -1.61
N LEU A 27 1.69 -10.33 -1.73
CA LEU A 27 2.63 -10.84 -2.73
C LEU A 27 2.25 -10.44 -4.16
N ARG A 28 3.23 -10.42 -5.06
CA ARG A 28 3.04 -10.29 -6.51
C ARG A 28 2.24 -9.05 -6.93
N GLY A 29 2.39 -7.94 -6.21
CA GLY A 29 1.71 -6.68 -6.51
C GLY A 29 0.21 -6.72 -6.26
N HIS A 30 -0.30 -7.69 -5.49
CA HIS A 30 -1.72 -7.79 -5.20
C HIS A 30 -2.17 -6.68 -4.27
N MET A 31 -3.11 -5.88 -4.73
CA MET A 31 -3.86 -4.88 -3.96
C MET A 31 -5.36 -5.09 -4.22
N PHE A 32 -6.15 -5.09 -3.14
CA PHE A 32 -7.59 -5.28 -3.20
C PHE A 32 -8.31 -4.26 -2.32
N ARG A 33 -9.52 -3.90 -2.73
CA ARG A 33 -10.42 -2.99 -2.02
C ARG A 33 -11.76 -3.68 -1.79
N SER A 34 -12.28 -3.56 -0.58
CA SER A 34 -13.65 -3.90 -0.23
C SER A 34 -14.41 -2.63 0.11
N ASP A 35 -15.71 -2.62 -0.19
CA ASP A 35 -16.67 -1.55 0.12
C ASP A 35 -17.77 -2.04 1.09
N ASP A 36 -17.65 -3.27 1.60
CA ASP A 36 -18.70 -3.97 2.36
C ASP A 36 -18.12 -4.77 3.54
N GLY A 37 -17.15 -4.17 4.23
CA GLY A 37 -16.56 -4.72 5.45
C GLY A 37 -15.72 -5.98 5.23
N GLY A 38 -15.19 -6.16 4.01
CA GLY A 38 -14.38 -7.32 3.63
C GLY A 38 -15.18 -8.50 3.06
N SER A 39 -16.48 -8.33 2.80
CA SER A 39 -17.33 -9.40 2.28
C SER A 39 -17.07 -9.68 0.79
N ARG A 40 -16.79 -8.63 0.01
CA ARG A 40 -16.41 -8.68 -1.40
C ARG A 40 -15.19 -7.84 -1.65
N TRP A 41 -14.40 -8.26 -2.64
CA TRP A 41 -13.11 -7.65 -2.95
C TRP A 41 -13.00 -7.35 -4.44
N THR A 42 -12.59 -6.12 -4.76
CA THR A 42 -12.26 -5.66 -6.10
C THR A 42 -10.75 -5.50 -6.20
N ARG A 43 -10.13 -6.11 -7.21
CA ARG A 43 -8.69 -5.97 -7.46
C ARG A 43 -8.39 -4.56 -7.97
N ILE A 44 -7.36 -3.93 -7.41
CA ILE A 44 -6.81 -2.66 -7.90
C ILE A 44 -5.56 -2.96 -8.72
N PRO A 45 -5.50 -2.59 -10.02
CA PRO A 45 -4.30 -2.75 -10.83
C PRO A 45 -3.17 -1.87 -10.30
N THR A 46 -2.03 -2.47 -9.95
CA THR A 46 -0.88 -1.78 -9.34
C THR A 46 0.25 -1.47 -10.32
N GLY A 47 0.24 -2.11 -11.50
CA GLY A 47 1.31 -1.96 -12.50
C GLY A 47 2.63 -2.62 -12.11
N THR A 48 2.69 -3.37 -11.02
CA THR A 48 3.91 -4.03 -10.53
C THR A 48 3.62 -5.46 -10.10
N THR A 49 4.68 -6.29 -10.07
CA THR A 49 4.67 -7.63 -9.48
C THR A 49 5.51 -7.70 -8.20
N ALA A 50 6.04 -6.58 -7.72
CA ALA A 50 6.79 -6.55 -6.47
C ALA A 50 5.87 -6.87 -5.27
N THR A 51 6.41 -7.47 -4.22
CA THR A 51 5.67 -7.68 -2.98
C THR A 51 5.35 -6.34 -2.33
N LEU A 52 4.08 -6.10 -2.03
CA LEU A 52 3.61 -4.92 -1.31
C LEU A 52 3.59 -5.26 0.19
N THR A 53 4.16 -4.39 1.02
CA THR A 53 4.52 -4.71 2.41
C THR A 53 3.85 -3.83 3.43
N SER A 54 3.49 -2.58 3.09
CA SER A 54 2.83 -1.68 4.03
C SER A 54 1.86 -0.71 3.36
N ILE A 55 0.82 -0.31 4.09
CA ILE A 55 -0.21 0.65 3.67
C ILE A 55 -0.28 1.76 4.71
N GLN A 56 -0.35 3.02 4.27
CA GLN A 56 -0.56 4.18 5.13
C GLN A 56 -1.72 5.01 4.59
N HIS A 57 -2.76 5.20 5.40
CA HIS A 57 -3.89 6.09 5.10
C HIS A 57 -3.66 7.44 5.79
N THR A 58 -3.49 8.51 5.01
CA THR A 58 -3.12 9.85 5.51
C THR A 58 -4.28 10.84 5.61
N GLY A 59 -5.52 10.34 5.57
CA GLY A 59 -6.75 11.13 5.53
C GLY A 59 -7.11 11.61 4.12
N SER A 60 -8.36 12.05 3.94
CA SER A 60 -8.92 12.50 2.65
C SER A 60 -8.81 11.47 1.51
N GLY A 61 -8.83 10.17 1.84
CA GLY A 61 -8.73 9.08 0.84
C GLY A 61 -7.34 8.90 0.23
N ARG A 62 -6.31 9.56 0.78
CA ARG A 62 -4.93 9.41 0.32
C ARG A 62 -4.26 8.19 0.96
N ILE A 63 -3.81 7.28 0.11
CA ILE A 63 -3.19 6.01 0.51
C ILE A 63 -1.79 5.94 -0.09
N ILE A 64 -0.83 5.54 0.72
CA ILE A 64 0.53 5.23 0.27
C ILE A 64 0.76 3.74 0.53
N VAL A 65 1.24 3.03 -0.48
CA VAL A 65 1.68 1.64 -0.35
C VAL A 65 3.16 1.56 -0.69
N THR A 66 3.95 0.91 0.15
CA THR A 66 5.35 0.60 -0.16
C THR A 66 5.55 -0.89 -0.30
N GLY A 67 6.61 -1.25 -1.01
CA GLY A 67 6.94 -2.65 -1.25
C GLY A 67 8.43 -2.90 -1.42
N LEU A 68 8.72 -4.14 -1.78
CA LEU A 68 10.04 -4.55 -2.24
C LEU A 68 10.37 -3.88 -3.60
N ASP A 69 11.63 -3.94 -4.01
CA ASP A 69 12.11 -3.38 -5.28
C ASP A 69 11.89 -1.85 -5.43
N GLY A 70 11.80 -1.15 -4.29
CA GLY A 70 11.57 0.29 -4.22
C GLY A 70 10.23 0.74 -4.78
N VAL A 71 9.21 -0.12 -4.78
CA VAL A 71 7.86 0.28 -5.20
C VAL A 71 7.24 1.24 -4.18
N LEU A 72 6.68 2.33 -4.71
CA LEU A 72 5.78 3.24 -4.03
C LEU A 72 4.53 3.42 -4.88
N LEU A 73 3.37 3.04 -4.34
CA LEU A 73 2.07 3.32 -4.94
C LEU A 73 1.40 4.45 -4.16
N GLU A 74 0.77 5.37 -4.87
CA GLU A 74 -0.06 6.41 -4.27
C GLU A 74 -1.47 6.36 -4.85
N SER A 75 -2.48 6.39 -3.99
CA SER A 75 -3.86 6.67 -4.36
C SER A 75 -4.29 7.99 -3.75
N ARG A 76 -5.11 8.74 -4.51
CA ARG A 76 -5.76 9.98 -4.06
C ARG A 76 -7.29 9.90 -4.16
N ASP A 77 -7.83 8.72 -4.44
CA ASP A 77 -9.25 8.48 -4.71
C ASP A 77 -9.85 7.37 -3.82
N GLY A 78 -9.26 7.15 -2.65
CA GLY A 78 -9.72 6.13 -1.69
C GLY A 78 -9.41 4.70 -2.13
N GLY A 79 -8.29 4.52 -2.86
CA GLY A 79 -7.83 3.20 -3.31
C GLY A 79 -8.59 2.64 -4.51
N ARG A 80 -9.23 3.50 -5.32
CA ARG A 80 -9.90 3.07 -6.56
C ARG A 80 -8.90 2.96 -7.71
N SER A 81 -7.88 3.82 -7.70
CA SER A 81 -6.73 3.75 -8.59
C SER A 81 -5.45 4.10 -7.85
N VAL A 82 -4.32 3.69 -8.43
CA VAL A 82 -2.98 4.00 -7.91
C VAL A 82 -2.05 4.44 -9.03
N SER A 83 -1.14 5.36 -8.72
CA SER A 83 0.03 5.67 -9.53
C SER A 83 1.25 4.94 -8.98
N LEU A 84 1.96 4.20 -9.83
CA LEU A 84 3.21 3.53 -9.49
C LEU A 84 4.41 4.45 -9.69
N GLN A 85 5.26 4.53 -8.68
CA GLN A 85 6.57 5.16 -8.72
C GLN A 85 7.63 4.14 -8.27
N SER A 86 8.78 4.16 -8.95
CA SER A 86 9.97 3.41 -8.53
C SER A 86 10.94 4.36 -7.85
N LEU A 87 11.27 4.08 -6.60
CA LEU A 87 12.27 4.86 -5.87
C LEU A 87 13.66 4.66 -6.49
N PRO A 88 14.50 5.72 -6.56
CA PRO A 88 15.77 5.67 -7.29
C PRO A 88 16.74 4.57 -6.84
N ASP A 89 16.78 4.28 -5.54
CA ASP A 89 17.68 3.27 -4.98
C ASP A 89 17.08 1.86 -4.96
N ARG A 90 15.82 1.72 -5.41
CA ARG A 90 15.13 0.43 -5.63
C ARG A 90 15.12 -0.49 -4.41
N SER A 91 15.33 0.07 -3.23
CA SER A 91 15.53 -0.70 -2.01
C SER A 91 14.23 -1.30 -1.52
N GLY A 92 14.28 -2.52 -0.99
CA GLY A 92 13.09 -3.12 -0.41
C GLY A 92 12.66 -2.42 0.87
N ASN A 93 11.40 -1.96 0.92
CA ASN A 93 10.83 -1.36 2.11
C ASN A 93 9.88 -2.36 2.77
N SER A 94 10.01 -2.56 4.08
CA SER A 94 9.08 -3.35 4.89
C SER A 94 7.99 -2.50 5.53
N GLY A 95 8.19 -1.18 5.62
CA GLY A 95 7.24 -0.25 6.21
C GLY A 95 7.49 1.20 5.82
N ALA A 96 6.47 2.03 6.02
CA ALA A 96 6.54 3.47 5.83
C ALA A 96 5.73 4.19 6.90
N LEU A 97 6.18 5.38 7.32
CA LEU A 97 5.47 6.29 8.21
C LEU A 97 5.41 7.69 7.60
N PRO A 98 4.21 8.24 7.37
CA PRO A 98 4.05 9.63 6.93
C PRO A 98 4.59 10.61 7.98
N LEU A 99 5.26 11.66 7.53
CA LEU A 99 5.81 12.71 8.39
C LEU A 99 4.93 13.97 8.34
N SER A 100 4.80 14.67 9.48
CA SER A 100 3.94 15.87 9.62
C SER A 100 4.32 17.02 8.69
N GLY A 101 5.58 17.10 8.25
CA GLY A 101 6.08 18.10 7.29
C GLY A 101 6.00 17.66 5.83
N GLY A 102 5.27 16.58 5.54
CA GLY A 102 5.32 15.89 4.26
C GLY A 102 6.49 14.90 4.17
N GLY A 103 6.36 13.95 3.25
CA GLY A 103 7.32 12.86 3.06
C GLY A 103 7.02 11.62 3.90
N LEU A 104 7.96 10.67 3.84
CA LEU A 104 7.88 9.37 4.48
C LEU A 104 9.17 9.04 5.22
N LEU A 105 9.05 8.36 6.35
CA LEU A 105 10.11 7.56 6.92
C LEU A 105 9.93 6.12 6.44
N LEU A 106 10.86 5.64 5.63
CA LEU A 106 10.90 4.28 5.12
C LEU A 106 11.77 3.41 6.04
N ILE A 107 11.31 2.19 6.29
CA ILE A 107 12.08 1.16 7.00
C ILE A 107 12.23 -0.06 6.09
N GLY A 108 13.42 -0.66 6.03
CA GLY A 108 13.69 -1.78 5.14
C GLY A 108 15.14 -2.18 5.03
N GLU A 109 15.53 -2.65 3.84
CA GLU A 109 16.83 -3.25 3.50
C GLU A 109 18.05 -2.42 3.95
N PHE A 110 17.94 -1.10 3.92
CA PHE A 110 19.02 -0.18 4.33
C PHE A 110 18.72 0.57 5.63
N GLY A 111 17.95 -0.04 6.53
CA GLY A 111 17.59 0.53 7.82
C GLY A 111 16.48 1.56 7.70
N VAL A 112 16.66 2.73 8.33
CA VAL A 112 15.69 3.82 8.38
C VAL A 112 16.12 4.95 7.45
N ARG A 113 15.26 5.34 6.52
CA ARG A 113 15.55 6.39 5.53
C ARG A 113 14.39 7.38 5.41
N ARG A 114 14.72 8.65 5.15
CA ARG A 114 13.72 9.69 4.90
C ARG A 114 13.55 9.91 3.40
N LEU A 115 12.32 9.81 2.92
CA LEU A 115 11.89 10.30 1.61
C LEU A 115 11.18 11.64 1.82
N PRO A 116 11.69 12.76 1.27
CA PRO A 116 10.99 14.05 1.36
C PRO A 116 9.64 14.00 0.60
N ALA A 117 8.72 14.91 0.94
CA ALA A 117 7.62 15.19 0.01
C ALA A 117 8.22 15.74 -1.28
N ASP A 118 7.61 15.41 -2.42
CA ASP A 118 8.02 15.94 -3.73
C ASP A 118 8.38 17.44 -3.62
N GLY A 119 9.58 17.78 -4.06
CA GLY A 119 10.04 19.14 -4.29
C GLY A 119 10.11 19.40 -5.78
#